data_AF-A0AAD9KQY7-F1
#
_entry.id   AF-A0AAD9KQY7-F1
#
_cell.length_a   1.000
_cell.length_b   1.000
_cell.length_c   1.000
_cell.angle_alpha   90.00
_cell.angle_beta   90.00
_cell.angle_gamma   90.00
#
_symmetry.space_group_name_H-M   'P 1'
#
loop_
_entity.id
_entity.type
_entity.pdbx_description
1 polymer ?
#
loop_
_entity_poly.entity_id
_entity_poly.type
_entity_poly.pdbx_seq_one_letter_code
_entity_poly.pdbx_strand_id
1 'polypeptide(L)'
;MREYLAKIDWNNTLKNKTATECYNILKSEIDCVVDQFVPLKKQGKRSKKKHLSKEAIRKIKYKQMMWKTYRHTGSEEDYIIYKEALNQATAEIRNSKRSFEKKIALK
;
A
#
# COMPACT_ATOMS: atom_id res chain seq x y z
N MET A 1 26.41 -10.87 -6.54
CA MET A 1 25.94 -10.72 -7.93
C MET A 1 27.07 -10.82 -8.95
N ARG A 2 27.96 -9.82 -9.11
CA ARG A 2 29.02 -9.81 -10.14
C ARG A 2 29.91 -11.07 -10.09
N GLU A 3 30.33 -11.46 -8.89
CA GLU A 3 31.19 -12.64 -8.69
C GLU A 3 30.47 -13.97 -8.95
N TYR A 4 29.14 -14.02 -8.78
CA TYR A 4 28.34 -15.21 -9.08
C TYR A 4 28.22 -15.40 -10.59
N LEU A 5 27.84 -14.34 -11.31
CA LEU A 5 27.71 -14.36 -12.77
C LEU A 5 29.05 -14.63 -13.48
N ALA A 6 30.17 -14.19 -12.88
CA ALA A 6 31.52 -14.45 -13.39
C ALA A 6 32.00 -15.89 -13.20
N LYS A 7 31.38 -16.66 -12.29
CA LYS A 7 31.69 -18.09 -12.08
C LYS A 7 30.94 -19.02 -13.03
N ILE A 8 29.91 -18.53 -13.70
CA ILE A 8 29.13 -19.32 -14.65
C ILE A 8 29.94 -19.47 -15.93
N ASP A 9 30.12 -20.72 -16.35
CA ASP A 9 30.76 -21.03 -17.63
C ASP A 9 29.74 -20.89 -18.77
N TRP A 10 29.57 -19.65 -19.22
CA TRP A 10 28.64 -19.29 -20.30
C TRP A 10 28.94 -19.99 -21.62
N ASN A 11 30.21 -20.26 -21.89
CA ASN A 11 30.62 -20.91 -23.14
C ASN A 11 30.08 -22.33 -23.22
N ASN A 12 30.16 -23.11 -22.15
CA ASN A 12 29.60 -24.46 -22.12
C ASN A 12 28.08 -24.46 -21.90
N THR A 13 27.56 -23.51 -21.13
CA THR A 13 26.14 -23.44 -20.78
C THR A 13 25.24 -23.05 -21.97
N LEU A 14 25.76 -22.24 -22.88
CA LEU A 14 25.05 -21.74 -24.07
C LEU A 14 25.41 -22.51 -25.35
N LYS A 15 26.41 -23.40 -25.31
CA LYS A 15 26.84 -24.19 -26.47
C LYS A 15 25.71 -25.09 -26.97
N ASN A 16 25.56 -25.15 -28.29
CA ASN A 16 24.57 -25.98 -28.99
C ASN A 16 23.10 -25.67 -28.63
N LYS A 17 22.82 -24.47 -28.11
CA LYS A 17 21.47 -24.00 -27.82
C LYS A 17 21.02 -22.98 -28.84
N THR A 18 19.72 -22.96 -29.10
CA THR A 18 19.10 -21.95 -29.95
C THR A 18 19.08 -20.60 -29.24
N ALA A 19 18.95 -19.50 -30.00
CA ALA A 19 18.96 -18.15 -29.44
C ALA A 19 17.88 -17.94 -28.36
N THR A 20 16.72 -18.56 -28.53
CA THR A 20 15.61 -18.55 -27.56
C THR A 20 15.94 -19.29 -26.27
N GLU A 21 16.56 -20.46 -26.36
CA GLU A 21 17.02 -21.23 -25.21
C GLU A 21 18.12 -20.50 -24.44
N CYS A 22 19.08 -19.90 -25.15
CA CYS A 22 20.11 -19.06 -24.57
C CYS A 22 19.52 -17.89 -23.77
N TYR A 23 18.53 -17.20 -24.34
CA TYR A 23 17.84 -16.10 -23.67
C TYR A 23 17.12 -16.57 -22.41
N ASN A 24 16.43 -17.71 -22.47
CA ASN A 24 15.71 -18.25 -21.32
C ASN A 24 16.66 -18.62 -20.17
N ILE A 25 17.82 -19.19 -20.48
CA ILE A 25 18.84 -19.55 -19.48
C ILE A 25 19.46 -18.30 -18.85
N LEU A 26 19.81 -17.31 -19.68
CA LEU A 26 20.34 -16.05 -19.19
C LEU A 26 19.33 -15.36 -18.26
N LYS A 27 18.06 -15.33 -18.66
CA LYS A 27 16.98 -14.78 -17.86
C LYS A 27 16.83 -15.52 -16.53
N SER A 28 16.83 -16.86 -16.53
CA SER A 28 16.69 -17.62 -15.30
C SER A 28 17.85 -17.42 -14.33
N GLU A 29 19.09 -17.32 -14.83
CA GLU A 29 20.25 -17.05 -13.98
C GLU A 29 20.20 -15.62 -13.39
N ILE A 30 19.76 -14.64 -14.18
CA ILE A 30 19.56 -13.27 -13.69
C ILE A 30 18.47 -13.24 -12.62
N ASP A 31 17.33 -13.88 -12.87
CA ASP A 31 16.21 -13.92 -11.91
C ASP A 31 16.66 -14.58 -10.58
N CYS A 32 17.40 -15.69 -10.65
CA CYS A 32 17.97 -16.36 -9.48
C CYS A 32 18.91 -15.45 -8.68
N VAL A 33 19.80 -14.73 -9.38
CA VAL A 33 20.73 -13.77 -8.76
C VAL A 33 19.98 -12.61 -8.11
N VAL A 34 18.92 -12.11 -8.76
CA VAL A 34 18.08 -11.06 -8.20
C VAL A 34 17.40 -11.54 -6.92
N ASP A 35 16.77 -12.71 -6.95
CA ASP A 35 16.09 -13.28 -5.78
C ASP A 35 17.05 -13.56 -4.62
N GLN A 36 18.26 -14.03 -4.90
CA GLN A 36 19.23 -14.38 -3.87
C GLN A 36 19.93 -13.17 -3.25
N PHE A 37 20.25 -12.15 -4.05
CA PHE A 37 21.10 -11.04 -3.61
C PHE A 37 20.36 -9.71 -3.43
N VAL A 38 19.12 -9.56 -3.92
CA VAL A 38 18.28 -8.38 -3.66
C VAL A 38 17.28 -8.72 -2.56
N PRO A 39 17.41 -8.12 -1.36
CA PRO A 39 16.39 -8.28 -0.34
C PRO A 39 15.06 -7.69 -0.82
N LEU A 40 14.05 -8.55 -0.99
CA LEU A 40 12.70 -8.10 -1.28
C LEU A 40 12.16 -7.31 -0.09
N LYS A 41 11.82 -6.03 -0.31
CA LYS A 41 11.16 -5.23 0.71
C LYS A 41 9.77 -5.81 0.95
N LYS A 42 9.55 -6.41 2.12
CA LYS A 42 8.20 -6.79 2.57
C LYS A 42 7.35 -5.53 2.59
N GLN A 43 6.33 -5.46 1.75
CA GLN A 43 5.33 -4.41 1.85
C GLN A 43 4.63 -4.55 3.20
N GLY A 44 4.95 -3.66 4.13
CA GLY A 44 4.28 -3.62 5.42
C GLY A 44 2.78 -3.37 5.20
N LYS A 45 1.93 -4.26 5.70
CA LYS A 45 0.50 -3.97 5.79
C LYS A 45 0.34 -2.75 6.70
N ARG A 46 -0.20 -1.64 6.17
CA ARG A 46 -0.52 -0.48 7.01
C ARG A 46 -1.45 -0.94 8.14
N SER A 47 -0.96 -0.85 9.38
CA SER A 47 -1.77 -1.18 10.55
C SER A 47 -2.98 -0.27 10.58
N LYS A 48 -4.18 -0.86 10.62
CA LYS A 48 -5.41 -0.08 10.78
C LYS A 48 -5.35 0.57 12.17
N LYS A 49 -5.66 1.87 12.24
CA LYS A 49 -5.79 2.58 13.52
C LYS A 49 -6.84 1.86 14.37
N LYS A 50 -6.42 1.15 15.41
CA LYS A 50 -7.27 0.28 16.23
C LYS A 50 -8.43 1.03 16.92
N HIS A 51 -8.24 2.31 17.17
CA HIS A 51 -9.23 3.19 17.79
C HIS A 51 -10.29 3.71 16.82
N LEU A 52 -10.20 3.46 15.51
CA LEU A 52 -11.20 3.91 14.53
C LEU A 52 -12.25 2.81 14.29
N SER A 53 -13.51 3.15 14.59
CA SER A 53 -14.68 2.35 14.29
C SER A 53 -14.95 2.34 12.77
N LYS A 54 -15.76 1.38 12.32
CA LYS A 54 -16.24 1.34 10.93
C LYS A 54 -17.00 2.61 10.56
N GLU A 55 -17.81 3.13 11.49
CA GLU A 55 -18.54 4.38 11.30
C GLU A 55 -17.62 5.60 11.20
N ALA A 56 -16.57 5.69 12.02
CA ALA A 56 -15.58 6.76 11.91
C ALA A 56 -14.93 6.75 10.52
N ILE A 57 -14.58 5.56 10.01
CA ILE A 57 -14.02 5.42 8.67
C ILE A 57 -15.03 5.84 7.59
N ARG A 58 -16.30 5.46 7.72
CA ARG A 58 -17.36 5.83 6.78
C ARG A 58 -17.53 7.35 6.71
N LYS A 59 -17.60 8.02 7.85
CA LYS A 59 -17.71 9.49 7.94
C LYS A 59 -16.47 10.21 7.41
N ILE A 60 -15.25 9.68 7.65
CA ILE A 60 -14.02 10.21 7.06
C ILE A 60 -14.07 10.15 5.52
N LYS A 61 -14.49 9.01 4.96
CA LYS A 61 -14.62 8.86 3.50
C LYS A 61 -15.67 9.81 2.93
N TYR A 62 -16.80 9.96 3.61
CA TYR A 62 -17.87 10.88 3.20
C TYR A 62 -17.38 12.34 3.21
N LYS A 63 -16.71 12.78 4.28
CA LYS A 63 -16.05 14.09 4.32
C LYS A 63 -15.10 14.29 3.12
N GLN A 64 -14.26 13.30 2.81
CA GLN A 64 -13.31 13.39 1.69
C GLN A 64 -14.02 13.48 0.34
N MET A 65 -15.15 12.80 0.16
CA MET A 65 -15.97 12.90 -1.03
C MET A 65 -16.54 14.30 -1.18
N MET A 66 -17.17 14.85 -0.13
CA MET A 66 -17.76 16.20 -0.19
C MET A 66 -16.73 17.29 -0.40
N TRP A 67 -15.51 17.12 0.15
CA TRP A 67 -14.39 18.02 -0.17
C TRP A 67 -14.05 18.01 -1.66
N LYS A 68 -14.05 16.84 -2.31
CA LYS A 68 -13.79 16.74 -3.75
C LYS A 68 -14.91 17.40 -4.56
N THR A 69 -16.17 17.19 -4.16
CA THR A 69 -17.33 17.83 -4.79
C THR A 69 -17.21 19.35 -4.73
N TYR A 70 -17.02 19.90 -3.53
CA TYR A 70 -16.83 21.34 -3.33
C TYR A 70 -15.64 21.88 -4.15
N ARG A 71 -14.53 21.15 -4.22
CA ARG A 71 -13.37 21.55 -5.02
C ARG A 71 -13.62 21.55 -6.53
N HIS A 72 -14.64 20.85 -7.00
CA HIS A 72 -15.04 20.79 -8.40
C HIS A 72 -16.09 21.86 -8.74
N THR A 73 -17.11 22.02 -7.90
CA THR A 73 -18.23 22.94 -8.13
C THR A 73 -17.94 24.36 -7.66
N GLY A 74 -17.22 24.52 -6.55
CA GLY A 74 -17.01 25.81 -5.88
C GLY A 74 -18.26 26.39 -5.22
N SER A 75 -19.36 25.63 -5.12
CA SER A 75 -20.63 26.10 -4.57
C SER A 75 -20.58 26.24 -3.05
N GLU A 76 -21.28 27.26 -2.52
CA GLU A 76 -21.44 27.47 -1.07
C GLU A 76 -22.24 26.33 -0.42
N GLU A 77 -23.22 25.77 -1.13
CA GLU A 77 -24.01 24.64 -0.62
C GLU A 77 -23.13 23.40 -0.38
N ASP A 78 -22.25 23.09 -1.34
CA ASP A 78 -21.30 21.98 -1.22
C ASP A 78 -20.29 22.22 -0.08
N TYR A 79 -19.95 23.49 0.18
CA TYR A 79 -19.10 23.86 1.31
C TYR A 79 -19.79 23.62 2.66
N ILE A 80 -21.07 23.97 2.78
CA ILE A 80 -21.88 23.71 3.98
C ILE A 80 -21.98 22.21 4.24
N ILE A 81 -22.30 21.41 3.21
CA ILE A 81 -22.37 19.95 3.31
C ILE A 81 -21.01 19.35 3.72
N TYR A 82 -19.91 19.85 3.14
CA TYR A 82 -18.57 19.45 3.55
C TYR A 82 -18.28 19.78 5.03
N LYS A 83 -18.67 20.97 5.49
CA LYS A 83 -18.50 21.41 6.89
C LYS A 83 -19.27 20.52 7.85
N GLU A 84 -20.51 20.17 7.54
CA GLU A 84 -21.30 19.24 8.33
C GLU A 84 -20.64 17.85 8.39
N ALA A 85 -20.22 17.32 7.24
CA ALA A 85 -19.51 16.05 7.15
C ALA A 85 -18.20 16.07 7.96
N LEU A 86 -17.47 17.19 7.96
CA LEU A 86 -16.25 17.39 8.75
C LEU A 86 -16.55 17.32 10.26
N ASN A 87 -17.60 18.01 10.71
CA ASN A 87 -17.99 18.03 12.12
C ASN A 87 -18.42 16.63 12.58
N GLN A 88 -19.25 15.95 11.78
CA GLN A 88 -19.68 14.58 12.07
C GLN A 88 -18.52 13.59 12.12
N ALA A 89 -17.57 13.67 11.19
CA ALA A 89 -16.39 12.82 11.20
C ALA A 89 -15.52 13.08 12.43
N THR A 90 -15.33 14.35 12.81
CA THR A 90 -14.52 14.73 13.98
C THR A 90 -15.15 14.25 15.29
N ALA A 91 -16.46 14.41 15.44
CA ALA A 91 -17.20 13.91 16.59
C ALA A 91 -17.07 12.37 16.72
N GLU A 92 -17.24 11.65 15.60
CA GLU A 92 -17.14 10.20 15.59
C GLU A 92 -15.73 9.70 15.89
N ILE A 93 -14.69 10.35 15.38
CA ILE A 93 -13.29 10.01 15.69
C ILE A 93 -13.04 10.13 17.20
N ARG A 94 -13.52 11.21 17.83
CA ARG A 94 -13.39 11.43 19.28
C ARG A 94 -14.14 10.36 20.08
N ASN A 95 -15.39 10.07 19.69
CA ASN A 95 -16.19 9.03 20.34
C ASN A 95 -15.55 7.65 20.20
N SER A 96 -15.10 7.30 18.99
CA SER A 96 -14.45 6.03 18.71
C SER A 96 -13.17 5.86 19.52
N LYS A 97 -12.36 6.92 19.67
CA LYS A 97 -11.17 6.92 20.53
C LYS A 97 -11.55 6.67 21.99
N ARG A 98 -12.50 7.43 22.53
CA ARG A 98 -12.98 7.29 23.92
C ARG A 98 -13.52 5.87 24.20
N SER A 99 -14.32 5.32 23.29
CA SER A 99 -14.87 3.97 23.44
C SER A 99 -13.78 2.89 23.39
N PHE A 100 -12.76 3.08 22.55
CA PHE A 100 -11.61 2.19 22.49
C PHE A 100 -10.78 2.23 23.77
N GLU A 101 -10.53 3.43 24.32
CA GLU A 101 -9.83 3.62 25.59
C GLU A 101 -10.58 2.97 26.76
N LYS A 102 -11.91 3.20 26.84
CA LYS A 102 -12.76 2.51 27.83
C LYS A 102 -12.67 0.99 27.73
N LYS A 103 -12.71 0.45 26.50
CA LYS A 103 -12.60 -0.99 26.26
C LYS A 103 -11.26 -1.57 26.68
N ILE A 104 -10.17 -0.80 26.56
CA ILE A 104 -8.85 -1.21 27.04
C ILE A 104 -8.79 -1.14 28.55
N ALA A 105 -9.32 -0.08 29.17
CA ALA A 105 -9.27 0.10 30.63
C ALA A 105 -10.10 -0.94 31.41
N LEU A 106 -11.14 -1.48 30.78
CA LEU A 106 -11.98 -2.55 31.33
C LEU A 106 -11.40 -3.96 31.14
N LYS A 107 -10.25 -4.08 30.49
CA LYS A 107 -9.61 -5.34 30.12
C LYS A 107 -8.32 -5.54 30.91
#